data_AF-A0A377ZMM2-F1
#
_entry.id   AF-A0A377ZMM2-F1
#
_cell.length_a   1.000
_cell.length_b   1.000
_cell.length_c   1.000
_cell.angle_alpha   90.00
_cell.angle_beta   90.00
_cell.angle_gamma   90.00
#
_symmetry.space_group_name_H-M   'P 1'
#
loop_
_entity.id
_entity.type
_entity.pdbx_description
1 polymer ?
#
loop_
_entity_poly.entity_id
_entity_poly.type
_entity_poly.pdbx_seq_one_letter_code
_entity_poly.pdbx_strand_id
1 'polypeptide(L)'
;MGSALSWALYCSLLRLKDRRIPANGFVAVSSLLGALILVPIVIFWLMRHPAQDWAAWREPFFLSGLAYLVIFPSWLAYLFWNKGIATIGATRGEIYTHIIPLSGGVLSILFLHTQPQAWHLFSALFIMVGIGICSLEKRQAASIRLRD
;
A
#
# COMPACT_ATOMS: atom_id res chain seq x y z
N MET A 1 -4.69 -1.67 12.56
CA MET A 1 -3.57 -1.89 13.51
C MET A 1 -2.67 -3.04 13.05
N GLY A 2 -3.19 -4.27 12.87
CA GLY A 2 -2.38 -5.41 12.40
C GLY A 2 -1.68 -5.20 11.04
N SER A 3 -2.34 -4.55 10.07
CA SER A 3 -1.74 -4.21 8.77
C SER A 3 -0.58 -3.22 8.88
N ALA A 4 -0.74 -2.18 9.71
CA ALA A 4 0.29 -1.16 9.94
C ALA A 4 1.52 -1.76 10.66
N LEU A 5 1.30 -2.65 11.63
CA LEU A 5 2.36 -3.41 12.30
C LEU A 5 3.11 -4.32 11.33
N SER A 6 2.37 -5.06 10.48
CA SER A 6 2.97 -5.91 9.44
C SER A 6 3.81 -5.09 8.45
N TRP A 7 3.30 -3.93 8.03
CA TRP A 7 4.02 -3.01 7.15
C TRP A 7 5.28 -2.43 7.81
N ALA A 8 5.19 -2.01 9.07
CA ALA A 8 6.35 -1.50 9.81
C ALA A 8 7.42 -2.58 9.99
N LEU A 9 7.02 -3.83 10.29
CA LEU A 9 7.93 -4.98 10.34
C LEU A 9 8.59 -5.23 8.99
N TYR A 10 7.81 -5.20 7.90
CA TYR A 10 8.33 -5.33 6.54
C TYR A 10 9.38 -4.25 6.22
N CYS A 11 9.08 -2.97 6.52
CA CYS A 11 10.01 -1.85 6.33
C CYS A 11 11.26 -1.98 7.21
N SER A 12 11.15 -2.52 8.41
CA SER A 12 12.29 -2.76 9.31
C SER A 12 13.18 -3.90 8.79
N LEU A 13 12.58 -5.02 8.38
CA LEU A 13 13.28 -6.17 7.80
C LEU A 13 13.98 -5.82 6.48
N LEU A 14 13.38 -4.92 5.69
CA LEU A 14 14.01 -4.37 4.48
C LEU A 14 15.36 -3.69 4.77
N ARG A 15 15.55 -3.10 5.96
CA ARG A 15 16.82 -2.47 6.36
C ARG A 15 17.90 -3.49 6.71
N LEU A 16 17.49 -4.69 7.14
CA LEU A 16 18.36 -5.82 7.47
C LEU A 16 18.66 -6.69 6.24
N LYS A 17 17.97 -6.46 5.13
CA LYS A 17 18.12 -7.22 3.90
C LYS A 17 19.48 -6.97 3.25
N ASP A 18 20.18 -8.05 2.90
CA ASP A 18 21.39 -7.98 2.09
C ASP A 18 21.10 -7.29 0.75
N ARG A 19 21.99 -6.35 0.37
CA ARG A 19 21.89 -5.54 -0.86
C ARG A 19 21.88 -6.39 -2.13
N ARG A 20 22.34 -7.64 -2.07
CA ARG A 20 22.33 -8.58 -3.20
C ARG A 20 20.94 -9.07 -3.60
N ILE A 21 19.95 -9.00 -2.69
CA ILE A 21 18.59 -9.47 -2.98
C ILE A 21 17.80 -8.33 -3.64
N PRO A 22 17.21 -8.53 -4.83
CA PRO A 22 16.36 -7.50 -5.45
C PRO A 22 15.11 -7.23 -4.59
N ALA A 23 14.64 -5.98 -4.54
CA ALA A 23 13.44 -5.61 -3.77
C ALA A 23 12.19 -6.39 -4.21
N ASN A 24 12.04 -6.61 -5.52
CA ASN A 24 10.94 -7.39 -6.09
C ASN A 24 10.95 -8.85 -5.63
N GLY A 25 12.14 -9.47 -5.50
CA GLY A 25 12.27 -10.85 -5.02
C GLY A 25 11.83 -10.99 -3.57
N PHE A 26 12.16 -10.01 -2.73
CA PHE A 26 11.72 -9.99 -1.33
C PHE A 26 10.19 -9.88 -1.21
N VAL A 27 9.56 -8.99 -1.99
CA VAL A 27 8.09 -8.86 -2.04
C VAL A 27 7.44 -10.17 -2.52
N ALA A 28 8.00 -10.81 -3.54
CA ALA A 28 7.46 -12.06 -4.07
C ALA A 28 7.47 -13.17 -3.02
N VAL A 29 8.59 -13.37 -2.32
CA VAL A 29 8.70 -14.37 -1.26
C VAL A 29 7.79 -14.04 -0.07
N SER A 30 7.74 -12.80 0.38
CA SER A 30 6.85 -12.40 1.48
C SER A 30 5.37 -12.60 1.12
N SER A 31 4.99 -12.28 -0.12
CA SER A 31 3.62 -12.47 -0.61
C SER A 31 3.27 -13.95 -0.75
N LEU A 32 4.23 -14.78 -1.20
CA LEU A 32 4.05 -16.23 -1.29
C LEU A 32 3.86 -16.85 0.10
N LEU A 33 4.69 -16.49 1.07
CA LEU A 33 4.54 -16.95 2.46
C LEU A 33 3.19 -16.53 3.04
N GLY A 34 2.79 -15.27 2.83
CA GLY A 34 1.46 -14.78 3.23
C GLY A 34 0.32 -15.58 2.59
N ALA A 35 0.42 -15.87 1.29
CA ALA A 35 -0.55 -16.69 0.58
C ALA A 35 -0.62 -18.12 1.14
N LEU A 36 0.53 -18.75 1.41
CA LEU A 36 0.59 -20.09 2.00
C LEU A 36 -0.02 -20.14 3.40
N ILE A 37 0.17 -19.10 4.21
CA ILE A 37 -0.46 -18.98 5.54
C ILE A 37 -1.98 -18.85 5.43
N LEU A 38 -2.50 -18.22 4.37
CA LEU A 38 -3.93 -18.09 4.14
C LEU A 38 -4.60 -19.38 3.65
N VAL A 39 -3.86 -20.30 3.01
CA VAL A 39 -4.40 -21.58 2.50
C VAL A 39 -5.17 -22.37 3.59
N PRO A 40 -4.61 -22.69 4.77
CA PRO A 40 -5.34 -23.46 5.78
C PRO A 40 -6.59 -22.72 6.30
N ILE A 41 -6.57 -21.39 6.33
CA ILE A 41 -7.72 -20.57 6.74
C ILE A 41 -8.84 -20.70 5.71
N VAL A 42 -8.51 -20.61 4.42
CA VAL A 42 -9.48 -20.79 3.32
C VAL A 42 -10.06 -22.21 3.33
N ILE A 43 -9.22 -23.24 3.51
CA ILE A 43 -9.68 -24.63 3.60
C ILE A 43 -10.67 -24.79 4.76
N PHE A 44 -10.31 -24.30 5.96
CA PHE A 44 -11.20 -24.34 7.12
C PHE A 44 -12.54 -23.63 6.87
N TRP A 45 -12.50 -22.47 6.21
CA TRP A 45 -13.70 -21.72 5.86
C TRP A 45 -14.59 -22.48 4.86
N LEU A 46 -14.01 -23.08 3.82
CA LEU A 46 -14.73 -23.91 2.84
C LEU A 46 -15.39 -25.13 3.50
N MET A 47 -14.72 -25.77 4.46
CA MET A 47 -15.30 -26.89 5.23
C MET A 47 -16.53 -26.47 6.05
N ARG A 48 -16.59 -25.22 6.51
CA ARG A 48 -17.73 -24.66 7.26
C ARG A 48 -18.86 -24.15 6.36
N HIS A 49 -18.56 -23.87 5.09
CA HIS A 49 -19.50 -23.33 4.11
C HIS A 49 -19.53 -24.17 2.81
N PRO A 50 -19.96 -25.45 2.87
CA PRO A 50 -19.91 -26.36 1.73
C PRO A 50 -20.89 -26.03 0.60
N ALA A 51 -21.94 -25.25 0.86
CA ALA A 51 -22.94 -24.81 -0.12
C ALA A 51 -22.53 -23.53 -0.88
N GLN A 52 -21.24 -23.32 -1.11
CA GLN A 52 -20.74 -22.19 -1.89
C GLN A 52 -21.10 -22.32 -3.37
N ASP A 53 -21.61 -21.24 -3.96
CA ASP A 53 -21.85 -21.16 -5.39
C ASP A 53 -20.55 -20.86 -6.15
N TRP A 54 -20.03 -21.89 -6.81
CA TRP A 54 -18.80 -21.79 -7.61
C TRP A 54 -19.02 -21.07 -8.95
N ALA A 55 -20.27 -20.86 -9.39
CA ALA A 55 -20.58 -20.17 -10.64
C ALA A 55 -20.10 -18.71 -10.59
N ALA A 56 -20.28 -18.04 -9.45
CA ALA A 56 -19.84 -16.67 -9.22
C ALA A 56 -18.32 -16.46 -9.43
N TRP A 57 -17.51 -17.51 -9.28
CA TRP A 57 -16.04 -17.45 -9.41
C TRP A 57 -15.59 -17.54 -10.87
N ARG A 58 -16.47 -18.01 -11.75
CA ARG A 58 -16.22 -18.13 -13.20
C ARG A 58 -16.78 -16.95 -13.99
N GLU A 59 -17.53 -16.08 -13.33
CA GLU A 59 -18.08 -14.88 -13.96
C GLU A 59 -16.95 -14.01 -14.56
N PRO A 60 -17.05 -13.62 -15.85
CA PRO A 60 -16.02 -12.80 -16.50
C PRO A 60 -15.75 -11.50 -15.76
N PHE A 61 -16.78 -10.91 -15.16
CA PHE A 61 -16.64 -9.70 -14.35
C PHE A 61 -15.74 -9.94 -13.12
N PHE A 62 -15.96 -11.03 -12.38
CA PHE A 62 -15.12 -11.40 -11.24
C PHE A 62 -13.66 -11.64 -11.67
N LEU A 63 -13.45 -12.40 -12.75
CA LEU A 63 -12.12 -12.68 -13.28
C LEU A 63 -11.40 -11.41 -13.75
N SER A 64 -12.11 -10.49 -14.40
CA SER A 64 -11.55 -9.19 -14.81
C SER A 64 -11.18 -8.31 -13.60
N GLY A 65 -12.00 -8.30 -12.55
CA GLY A 65 -11.71 -7.59 -11.30
C GLY A 65 -10.50 -8.17 -10.58
N LEU A 66 -10.39 -9.51 -10.55
CA LEU A 66 -9.23 -10.20 -9.99
C LEU A 66 -7.96 -9.89 -10.79
N ALA A 67 -8.02 -9.94 -12.13
CA ALA A 67 -6.90 -9.57 -13.00
C ALA A 67 -6.48 -8.11 -12.78
N TYR A 68 -7.44 -7.20 -12.66
CA TYR A 68 -7.19 -5.80 -12.33
C TYR A 68 -6.44 -5.67 -10.99
N LEU A 69 -6.88 -6.36 -9.93
CA LEU A 69 -6.24 -6.34 -8.61
C LEU A 69 -4.82 -6.92 -8.62
N VAL A 70 -4.56 -7.96 -9.39
CA VAL A 70 -3.23 -8.57 -9.50
C VAL A 70 -2.27 -7.64 -10.26
N ILE A 71 -2.72 -7.03 -11.35
CA ILE A 71 -1.84 -6.26 -12.23
C ILE A 71 -1.57 -4.87 -11.66
N PHE A 72 -2.61 -4.11 -11.31
CA PHE A 72 -2.47 -2.67 -11.02
C PHE A 72 -2.07 -2.38 -9.56
N PRO A 73 -2.92 -2.62 -8.55
CA PRO A 73 -2.62 -2.26 -7.16
C PRO A 73 -1.61 -3.20 -6.52
N SER A 74 -1.33 -4.37 -7.12
CA SER A 74 -0.31 -5.30 -6.62
C SER A 74 0.99 -5.16 -7.41
N TRP A 75 1.09 -5.78 -8.59
CA TRP A 75 2.37 -5.88 -9.28
C TRP A 75 2.94 -4.52 -9.69
N LEU A 76 2.16 -3.70 -10.40
CA LEU A 76 2.61 -2.40 -10.91
C LEU A 76 2.88 -1.40 -9.79
N ALA A 77 2.03 -1.37 -8.77
CA ALA A 77 2.23 -0.53 -7.59
C ALA A 77 3.55 -0.86 -6.86
N TYR A 78 3.85 -2.14 -6.62
CA TYR A 78 5.11 -2.53 -5.99
C TYR A 78 6.32 -2.23 -6.88
N LEU A 79 6.21 -2.38 -8.21
CA LEU A 79 7.28 -2.00 -9.13
C LEU A 79 7.60 -0.50 -9.04
N PHE A 80 6.57 0.35 -9.10
CA PHE A 80 6.75 1.80 -9.01
C PHE A 80 7.19 2.24 -7.60
N TRP A 81 6.67 1.61 -6.56
CA TRP A 81 7.10 1.85 -5.18
C TRP A 81 8.58 1.52 -5.01
N ASN A 82 9.00 0.31 -5.37
CA ASN A 82 10.39 -0.12 -5.23
C ASN A 82 11.35 0.79 -6.03
N LYS A 83 10.97 1.17 -7.26
CA LYS A 83 11.75 2.10 -8.08
C LYS A 83 11.78 3.52 -7.49
N GLY A 84 10.65 4.00 -6.96
CA GLY A 84 10.55 5.28 -6.26
C GLY A 84 11.46 5.31 -5.02
N ILE A 85 11.32 4.33 -4.13
CA ILE A 85 12.17 4.21 -2.93
C ILE A 85 13.65 4.13 -3.29
N ALA A 86 14.03 3.41 -4.35
CA ALA A 86 15.42 3.34 -4.79
C ALA A 86 15.98 4.70 -5.29
N THR A 87 15.13 5.59 -5.81
CA THR A 87 15.56 6.90 -6.34
C THR A 87 15.55 8.02 -5.30
N ILE A 88 14.52 8.10 -4.44
CA ILE A 88 14.36 9.20 -3.46
C ILE A 88 14.65 8.81 -2.01
N GLY A 89 14.85 7.52 -1.73
CA GLY A 89 15.08 6.97 -0.41
C GLY A 89 13.79 6.72 0.40
N ALA A 90 13.85 5.75 1.32
CA ALA A 90 12.70 5.29 2.11
C ALA A 90 12.00 6.42 2.88
N THR A 91 12.77 7.28 3.55
CA THR A 91 12.21 8.33 4.42
C THR A 91 11.54 9.48 3.66
N ARG A 92 11.82 9.67 2.37
CA ARG A 92 11.06 10.62 1.53
C ARG A 92 9.87 9.94 0.88
N GLY A 93 10.04 8.69 0.43
CA GLY A 93 8.95 7.89 -0.12
C GLY A 93 7.78 7.68 0.85
N GLU A 94 8.07 7.50 2.14
CA GLU A 94 7.03 7.36 3.18
C GLU A 94 6.12 8.60 3.30
N ILE A 95 6.59 9.80 2.96
CA ILE A 95 5.75 11.00 2.96
C ILE A 95 4.68 10.91 1.86
N TYR A 96 5.00 10.32 0.71
CA TYR A 96 4.07 10.15 -0.41
C TYR A 96 2.95 9.15 -0.12
N THR A 97 3.12 8.26 0.86
CA THR A 97 2.05 7.35 1.31
C THR A 97 0.83 8.10 1.83
N HIS A 98 0.97 9.36 2.27
CA HIS A 98 -0.15 10.22 2.67
C HIS A 98 -1.00 10.70 1.49
N ILE A 99 -0.55 10.54 0.24
CA ILE A 99 -1.36 10.81 -0.95
C ILE A 99 -2.40 9.71 -1.18
N ILE A 100 -2.15 8.48 -0.70
CA ILE A 100 -3.07 7.34 -0.85
C ILE A 100 -4.49 7.63 -0.35
N PRO A 101 -4.70 8.16 0.87
CA PRO A 101 -6.06 8.50 1.33
C PRO A 101 -6.71 9.62 0.51
N LEU A 102 -5.93 10.58 0.00
CA LEU A 102 -6.46 11.65 -0.87
C LEU A 102 -6.95 11.10 -2.20
N SER A 103 -6.14 10.28 -2.88
CA SER A 103 -6.53 9.64 -4.14
C SER A 103 -7.69 8.67 -3.92
N GLY A 104 -7.69 7.90 -2.83
CA GLY A 104 -8.81 7.02 -2.46
C GLY A 104 -10.12 7.79 -2.26
N GLY A 105 -10.07 8.96 -1.61
CA GLY A 105 -11.23 9.84 -1.45
C GLY A 105 -11.77 10.35 -2.79
N VAL A 106 -10.88 10.83 -3.67
CA VAL A 106 -11.26 11.30 -5.02
C VAL A 106 -11.88 10.17 -5.84
N LEU A 107 -11.26 8.99 -5.85
CA LEU A 107 -11.77 7.82 -6.57
C LEU A 107 -13.13 7.36 -6.02
N SER A 108 -13.34 7.42 -4.70
CA SER A 108 -14.63 7.11 -4.09
C SER A 108 -15.74 8.06 -4.55
N ILE A 109 -15.48 9.36 -4.64
CA ILE A 109 -16.46 10.33 -5.15
C ILE A 109 -16.76 10.07 -6.63
N LEU A 110 -15.74 9.77 -7.44
CA LEU A 110 -15.88 9.56 -8.88
C LEU A 110 -16.59 8.25 -9.24
N PHE A 111 -16.19 7.14 -8.65
CA PHE A 111 -16.64 5.79 -9.04
C PHE A 111 -17.76 5.25 -8.17
N LEU A 112 -17.80 5.63 -6.88
CA LEU A 112 -18.83 5.20 -5.94
C LEU A 112 -19.95 6.22 -5.79
N HIS A 113 -19.85 7.36 -6.50
CA HIS A 113 -20.77 8.49 -6.42
C HIS A 113 -21.03 8.98 -4.99
N THR A 114 -20.02 8.82 -4.13
CA THR A 114 -20.09 9.23 -2.73
C THR A 114 -20.27 10.75 -2.67
N GLN A 115 -21.31 11.23 -1.98
CA GLN A 115 -21.55 12.67 -1.90
C GLN A 115 -20.40 13.38 -1.18
N PRO A 116 -19.79 14.40 -1.80
CA PRO A 116 -18.74 15.17 -1.17
C PRO A 116 -19.33 15.97 -0.01
N GLN A 117 -18.82 15.71 1.19
CA GLN A 117 -19.23 16.38 2.40
C GLN A 117 -18.08 17.25 2.93
N ALA A 118 -18.39 18.21 3.80
CA ALA A 118 -17.40 19.13 4.34
C ALA A 118 -16.24 18.42 5.06
N TRP A 119 -16.49 17.26 5.68
CA TRP A 119 -15.45 16.46 6.31
C TRP A 119 -14.40 15.93 5.33
N HIS A 120 -14.75 15.60 4.09
CA HIS A 120 -13.75 15.21 3.08
C HIS A 120 -12.76 16.35 2.80
N LEU A 121 -13.25 17.59 2.77
CA LEU A 121 -12.43 18.79 2.59
C LEU A 121 -11.53 19.03 3.80
N PHE A 122 -12.08 18.95 5.02
CA PHE A 122 -11.28 19.10 6.25
C PHE A 122 -10.20 18.02 6.37
N SER A 123 -10.54 16.75 6.10
CA SER A 123 -9.54 15.67 6.07
C SER A 123 -8.45 15.91 5.04
N ALA A 124 -8.82 16.36 3.83
CA ALA A 124 -7.85 16.66 2.79
C ALA A 124 -6.90 17.82 3.20
N LEU A 125 -7.45 18.88 3.79
CA LEU A 125 -6.68 20.01 4.28
C LEU A 125 -5.70 19.59 5.38
N PHE A 126 -6.16 18.82 6.36
CA PHE A 126 -5.31 18.31 7.46
C PHE A 126 -4.17 17.45 6.94
N ILE A 127 -4.43 16.57 5.96
CA ILE A 127 -3.38 15.75 5.32
C ILE A 127 -2.36 16.65 4.62
N MET A 128 -2.78 17.63 3.83
CA MET A 128 -1.87 18.54 3.12
C MET A 128 -1.01 19.37 4.08
N VAL A 129 -1.61 19.88 5.17
CA VAL A 129 -0.89 20.64 6.20
C VAL A 129 0.13 19.74 6.90
N GLY A 130 -0.24 18.52 7.27
CA GLY A 130 0.69 17.55 7.88
C GLY A 130 1.87 17.22 6.97
N ILE A 131 1.63 16.99 5.68
CA ILE A 131 2.70 16.77 4.69
C ILE A 131 3.61 18.00 4.61
N GLY A 132 3.05 19.22 4.57
CA GLY A 132 3.80 20.46 4.54
C GLY A 132 4.75 20.61 5.71
N ILE A 133 4.24 20.44 6.94
CA ILE A 133 5.02 20.55 8.18
C ILE A 133 6.17 19.53 8.20
N CYS A 134 5.88 18.24 7.95
CA CYS A 134 6.89 17.18 7.96
C CYS A 134 7.95 17.33 6.87
N SER A 135 7.61 17.97 5.74
CA SER A 135 8.55 18.21 4.64
C SER A 135 9.46 19.42 4.89
N LEU A 136 8.99 20.40 5.67
CA LEU A 136 9.74 21.62 6.01
C LEU A 136 10.86 21.36 7.03
N GLU A 137 10.63 20.51 8.03
CA GLU A 137 11.57 20.28 9.15
C GLU A 137 12.92 19.67 8.68
N LYS A 138 12.90 18.85 7.64
CA LYS A 138 14.14 18.30 7.04
C LYS A 138 14.99 19.33 6.31
N ARG A 139 14.42 20.43 5.82
CA ARG A 139 15.23 21.52 5.23
C ARG A 139 16.03 22.26 6.30
N GLN A 140 15.46 22.45 7.51
CA GLN A 140 16.16 23.08 8.62
C GLN A 140 17.33 22.25 9.15
N ALA A 141 17.16 20.94 9.34
CA ALA A 141 18.25 20.06 9.78
C ALA A 141 19.40 19.95 8.77
N ALA A 142 19.11 19.99 7.46
CA ALA A 142 20.13 19.99 6.41
C ALA A 142 20.83 21.35 6.26
N SER A 143 20.14 22.47 6.51
CA SER A 143 20.75 23.82 6.45
C SER A 143 21.62 24.14 7.66
N ILE A 144 21.36 23.54 8.83
CA ILE A 144 22.20 23.73 10.02
C ILE A 144 23.55 23.01 9.84
N ARG A 145 23.57 21.81 9.24
CA ARG A 145 24.79 21.03 8.99
C ARG A 145 25.75 21.56 7.92
N LEU A 146 25.34 22.56 7.14
CA LEU A 146 26.17 23.22 6.12
C LEU A 146 26.75 24.56 6.62
N ARG A 147 26.39 24.97 7.84
CA ARG A 147 26.88 26.18 8.50
C ARG A 147 27.95 25.91 9.57
N ASP A 148 28.22 24.63 9.85
CA ASP A 148 29.32 24.14 10.68
C ASP A 148 30.44 23.58 9.78
#